data_AF-A0A5C8BEG9-F1
#
_entry.id   AF-A0A5C8BEG9-F1
#
_cell.length_a   1.000
_cell.length_b   1.000
_cell.length_c   1.000
_cell.angle_alpha   90.00
_cell.angle_beta   90.00
_cell.angle_gamma   90.00
#
_symmetry.space_group_name_H-M   'P 1'
#
loop_
_entity.id
_entity.type
_entity.pdbx_description
1 polymer ?
#
loop_
_entity_poly.entity_id
_entity_poly.type
_entity_poly.pdbx_seq_one_letter_code
_entity_poly.pdbx_strand_id
1 'polypeptide(L)'
;MSKDRSFVDQIAANSGEDPEVVTRVIEEFCLGLRRALDEYKGINGDYIGEQLHWDISNRAFFHLLGFLDQFSEKYQWEPGSAREYILRLFTEDDWKPFSQEYVRANSPENQHPAYPESGVLDRFCSTAYACAMSLMSNADYVQKELPNVELPTDIRASIESLCLDWIGTKHDVVHELAELKDSANIEDRVRRIMAWLGEDMVKLQEQVRKLEALASSDERFKLAYLLVGESGGNILRSFVAAGESADQVLEDR
;
A
#
# COMPACT_ATOMS: atom_id res chain seq x y z
N MET A 1 -9.68 -22.35 -35.92
CA MET A 1 -9.42 -21.71 -34.62
C MET A 1 -9.45 -22.81 -33.58
N SER A 2 -8.30 -23.14 -32.98
CA SER A 2 -8.23 -24.06 -31.84
C SER A 2 -9.19 -23.56 -30.78
N LYS A 3 -10.06 -24.44 -30.25
CA LYS A 3 -10.75 -24.14 -28.99
C LYS A 3 -9.66 -24.18 -27.93
N ASP A 4 -9.02 -23.04 -27.68
CA ASP A 4 -8.05 -22.93 -26.61
C ASP A 4 -8.77 -23.35 -25.33
N ARG A 5 -8.28 -24.44 -24.74
CA ARG A 5 -8.80 -24.99 -23.50
C ARG A 5 -8.85 -23.89 -22.44
N SER A 6 -9.87 -23.90 -21.58
CA SER A 6 -9.92 -22.93 -20.49
C SER A 6 -8.67 -23.04 -19.62
N PHE A 7 -8.29 -21.97 -18.93
CA PHE A 7 -7.11 -21.98 -18.07
C PHE A 7 -7.14 -23.11 -17.02
N VAL A 8 -8.33 -23.40 -16.47
CA VAL A 8 -8.55 -24.52 -15.54
C VAL A 8 -8.30 -25.87 -16.21
N ASP A 9 -8.82 -26.08 -17.43
CA ASP A 9 -8.60 -27.33 -18.17
C ASP A 9 -7.11 -27.58 -18.48
N GLN A 10 -6.34 -26.50 -18.66
CA GLN A 10 -4.88 -26.61 -18.86
C GLN A 10 -4.17 -26.99 -17.56
N ILE A 11 -4.54 -26.39 -16.42
CA ILE A 11 -3.99 -26.76 -15.12
C ILE A 11 -4.33 -28.20 -14.79
N ALA A 12 -5.59 -28.61 -14.97
CA ALA A 12 -6.08 -29.97 -14.77
C ALA A 12 -5.28 -31.00 -15.59
N ALA A 13 -5.03 -30.70 -16.86
CA ALA A 13 -4.19 -31.55 -17.71
C ALA A 13 -2.73 -31.63 -17.21
N ASN A 14 -2.17 -30.53 -16.69
CA ASN A 14 -0.80 -30.49 -16.19
C ASN A 14 -0.64 -31.19 -14.83
N SER A 15 -1.66 -31.15 -13.98
CA SER A 15 -1.67 -31.81 -12.67
C SER A 15 -2.17 -33.26 -12.73
N GLY A 16 -2.78 -33.67 -13.85
CA GLY A 16 -3.41 -34.98 -13.98
C GLY A 16 -4.71 -35.12 -13.18
N GLU A 17 -5.39 -34.01 -12.91
CA GLU A 17 -6.58 -33.93 -12.08
C GLU A 17 -7.84 -33.59 -12.92
N ASP A 18 -9.00 -33.77 -12.32
CA ASP A 18 -10.28 -33.35 -12.92
C ASP A 18 -10.42 -31.80 -12.86
N PRO A 19 -10.87 -31.12 -13.93
CA PRO A 19 -11.14 -29.68 -13.91
C PRO A 19 -12.02 -29.22 -12.75
N GLU A 20 -13.02 -29.99 -12.32
CA GLU A 20 -13.87 -29.66 -11.17
C GLU A 20 -13.11 -29.74 -9.84
N VAL A 21 -12.14 -30.65 -9.72
CA VAL A 21 -11.25 -30.72 -8.55
C VAL A 21 -10.34 -29.50 -8.54
N VAL A 22 -9.75 -29.15 -9.68
CA VAL A 22 -8.87 -27.97 -9.80
C VAL A 22 -9.61 -26.68 -9.49
N THR A 23 -10.83 -26.49 -10.01
CA THR A 23 -11.67 -25.33 -9.69
C THR A 23 -11.88 -25.19 -8.20
N ARG A 24 -12.32 -26.27 -7.53
CA ARG A 24 -12.54 -26.25 -6.08
C ARG A 24 -11.28 -25.96 -5.29
N VAL A 25 -10.14 -26.51 -5.69
CA VAL A 25 -8.86 -26.23 -5.02
C VAL A 25 -8.46 -24.77 -5.17
N ILE A 26 -8.66 -24.17 -6.34
CA ILE A 26 -8.38 -22.74 -6.56
C ILE A 26 -9.31 -21.87 -5.71
N GLU A 27 -10.60 -22.18 -5.68
CA GLU A 27 -11.60 -21.45 -4.88
C GLU A 27 -11.27 -21.52 -3.39
N GLU A 28 -11.03 -22.72 -2.85
CA GLU A 28 -10.66 -22.91 -1.44
C GLU A 28 -9.31 -22.28 -1.11
N PHE A 29 -8.35 -22.31 -2.03
CA PHE A 29 -7.05 -21.64 -1.84
C PHE A 29 -7.23 -20.12 -1.74
N CYS A 30 -7.97 -19.51 -2.66
CA CYS A 30 -8.26 -18.07 -2.63
C CYS A 30 -9.05 -17.66 -1.39
N LEU A 31 -10.06 -18.45 -1.00
CA LEU A 31 -10.84 -18.22 0.21
C LEU A 31 -9.99 -18.37 1.47
N GLY A 32 -9.12 -19.39 1.52
CA GLY A 32 -8.17 -19.63 2.60
C GLY A 32 -7.19 -18.48 2.76
N LEU A 33 -6.58 -18.03 1.65
CA LEU A 33 -5.72 -16.84 1.64
C LEU A 33 -6.45 -15.61 2.18
N ARG A 34 -7.69 -15.38 1.72
CA ARG A 34 -8.48 -14.23 2.17
C ARG A 34 -8.79 -14.29 3.67
N ARG A 35 -9.21 -15.45 4.18
CA ARG A 35 -9.45 -15.64 5.62
C ARG A 35 -8.19 -15.42 6.42
N ALA A 36 -7.06 -15.96 5.97
CA ALA A 36 -5.80 -15.84 6.67
C ALA A 36 -5.30 -14.38 6.73
N LEU A 37 -5.54 -13.56 5.70
CA LEU A 37 -5.27 -12.12 5.76
C LEU A 37 -6.06 -11.39 6.87
N ASP A 38 -7.30 -11.80 7.13
CA ASP A 38 -8.13 -11.18 8.17
C ASP A 38 -7.83 -11.75 9.57
N GLU A 39 -7.60 -13.08 9.66
CA GLU A 39 -7.44 -13.84 10.90
C GLU A 39 -6.02 -13.78 11.47
N TYR A 40 -4.99 -13.71 10.62
CA TYR A 40 -3.60 -13.73 11.06
C TYR A 40 -3.21 -12.43 11.78
N LYS A 41 -2.70 -12.57 13.01
CA LYS A 41 -2.23 -11.49 13.88
C LYS A 41 -0.73 -11.66 14.15
N GLY A 42 0.06 -11.76 13.07
CA GLY A 42 1.52 -11.87 13.12
C GLY A 42 2.21 -10.67 13.75
N ILE A 43 3.53 -10.77 13.86
CA ILE A 43 4.37 -9.79 14.58
C ILE A 43 4.89 -8.70 13.63
N ASN A 44 5.14 -9.02 12.35
CA ASN A 44 5.91 -8.19 11.42
C ASN A 44 5.19 -7.85 10.09
N GLY A 45 3.99 -8.38 9.85
CA GLY A 45 3.22 -8.06 8.64
C GLY A 45 1.92 -8.83 8.50
N ASP A 46 1.26 -8.66 7.35
CA ASP A 46 0.10 -9.49 7.00
C ASP A 46 0.52 -10.95 6.71
N TYR A 47 -0.47 -11.84 6.65
CA TYR A 47 -0.25 -13.29 6.43
C TYR A 47 0.63 -13.59 5.21
N ILE A 48 0.52 -12.80 4.13
CA ILE A 48 1.28 -13.02 2.90
C ILE A 48 2.76 -12.71 3.12
N GLY A 49 3.07 -11.60 3.81
CA GLY A 49 4.44 -11.17 4.07
C GLY A 49 5.19 -12.04 5.08
N GLU A 50 4.48 -12.57 6.09
CA GLU A 50 5.13 -13.20 7.25
C GLU A 50 5.06 -14.73 7.25
N GLN A 51 3.89 -15.31 6.95
CA GLN A 51 3.62 -16.73 7.21
C GLN A 51 3.44 -17.56 5.95
N LEU A 52 2.87 -16.98 4.89
CA LEU A 52 2.47 -17.75 3.71
C LEU A 52 3.61 -18.55 3.08
N HIS A 53 4.82 -18.01 3.04
CA HIS A 53 5.98 -18.71 2.46
C HIS A 53 6.39 -20.00 3.20
N TRP A 54 5.94 -20.19 4.45
CA TRP A 54 6.09 -21.43 5.19
C TRP A 54 4.94 -22.42 4.94
N ASP A 55 3.74 -21.90 4.67
CA ASP A 55 2.52 -22.71 4.51
C ASP A 55 2.37 -23.27 3.09
N ILE A 56 3.01 -22.65 2.10
CA ILE A 56 3.03 -23.12 0.70
C ILE A 56 4.46 -23.36 0.21
N SER A 57 4.60 -24.05 -0.93
CA SER A 57 5.92 -24.26 -1.53
C SER A 57 6.57 -22.94 -1.98
N ASN A 58 7.90 -22.82 -1.86
CA ASN A 58 8.68 -21.69 -2.39
C ASN A 58 8.33 -21.37 -3.85
N ARG A 59 8.12 -22.40 -4.69
CA ARG A 59 7.73 -22.21 -6.09
C ARG A 59 6.40 -21.49 -6.22
N ALA A 60 5.38 -21.91 -5.47
CA ALA A 60 4.07 -21.26 -5.47
C ALA A 60 4.16 -19.83 -4.94
N PHE A 61 4.91 -19.62 -3.86
CA PHE A 61 5.12 -18.30 -3.26
C PHE A 61 5.81 -17.32 -4.24
N PHE A 62 6.88 -17.73 -4.91
CA PHE A 62 7.59 -16.89 -5.88
C PHE A 62 6.71 -16.52 -7.08
N HIS A 63 5.91 -17.48 -7.58
CA HIS A 63 4.98 -17.19 -8.68
C HIS A 63 3.84 -16.26 -8.24
N LEU A 64 3.35 -16.38 -7.01
CA LEU A 64 2.34 -15.47 -6.46
C LEU A 64 2.87 -14.04 -6.37
N LEU A 65 4.07 -13.84 -5.81
CA LEU A 65 4.69 -12.51 -5.73
C LEU A 65 4.96 -11.92 -7.13
N GLY A 66 5.48 -12.73 -8.06
CA GLY A 66 5.70 -12.26 -9.44
C GLY A 66 4.40 -11.92 -10.17
N PHE A 67 3.30 -12.61 -9.88
CA PHE A 67 1.97 -12.24 -10.37
C PHE A 67 1.53 -10.89 -9.80
N LEU A 68 1.64 -10.69 -8.47
CA LEU A 68 1.25 -9.44 -7.83
C LEU A 68 2.08 -8.25 -8.34
N ASP A 69 3.38 -8.45 -8.55
CA ASP A 69 4.29 -7.42 -9.07
C ASP A 69 3.91 -6.98 -10.49
N GLN A 70 3.78 -7.92 -11.43
CA GLN A 70 3.35 -7.60 -12.81
C GLN A 70 1.94 -7.02 -12.86
N PHE A 71 1.05 -7.51 -12.01
CA PHE A 71 -0.32 -7.03 -11.96
C PHE A 71 -0.39 -5.61 -11.40
N SER A 72 0.39 -5.31 -10.35
CA SER A 72 0.54 -3.96 -9.78
C SER A 72 1.12 -2.98 -10.81
N GLU A 73 2.20 -3.36 -11.50
CA GLU A 73 2.82 -2.53 -12.54
C GLU A 73 1.83 -2.17 -13.65
N LYS A 74 1.03 -3.14 -14.09
CA LYS A 74 0.10 -2.98 -15.20
C LYS A 74 -1.11 -2.11 -14.86
N TYR A 75 -1.60 -2.19 -13.62
CA TYR A 75 -2.88 -1.59 -13.23
C TYR A 75 -2.77 -0.46 -12.21
N GLN A 76 -1.56 -0.14 -11.72
CA GLN A 76 -1.29 0.94 -10.75
C GLN A 76 -2.28 0.94 -9.59
N TRP A 77 -2.44 -0.22 -8.94
CA TRP A 77 -3.49 -0.41 -7.92
C TRP A 77 -3.22 0.40 -6.65
N GLU A 78 -4.23 1.16 -6.24
CA GLU A 78 -4.31 1.86 -4.96
C GLU A 78 -5.36 1.17 -4.05
N PRO A 79 -5.37 1.46 -2.74
CA PRO A 79 -6.44 1.00 -1.86
C PRO A 79 -7.83 1.38 -2.43
N GLY A 80 -8.66 0.36 -2.67
CA GLY A 80 -9.99 0.53 -3.27
C GLY A 80 -10.09 0.24 -4.77
N SER A 81 -8.96 0.17 -5.50
CA SER A 81 -8.96 -0.14 -6.94
C SER A 81 -9.61 -1.48 -7.27
N ALA A 82 -9.41 -2.50 -6.43
CA ALA A 82 -10.03 -3.81 -6.61
C ALA A 82 -11.57 -3.74 -6.53
N ARG A 83 -12.11 -2.94 -5.59
CA ARG A 83 -13.57 -2.75 -5.46
C ARG A 83 -14.14 -2.04 -6.68
N GLU A 84 -13.47 -0.99 -7.15
CA GLU A 84 -13.88 -0.29 -8.36
C GLU A 84 -13.84 -1.23 -9.59
N TYR A 85 -12.79 -2.04 -9.71
CA TYR A 85 -12.64 -3.00 -10.79
C TYR A 85 -13.76 -4.05 -10.79
N ILE A 86 -14.11 -4.60 -9.63
CA ILE A 86 -15.24 -5.53 -9.47
C ILE A 86 -16.56 -4.86 -9.88
N LEU A 87 -16.82 -3.63 -9.42
CA LEU A 87 -18.05 -2.90 -9.75
C LEU A 87 -18.20 -2.55 -11.23
N ARG A 88 -17.09 -2.49 -11.98
CA ARG A 88 -17.12 -2.31 -13.44
C ARG A 88 -17.52 -3.59 -14.19
N LEU A 89 -17.21 -4.75 -13.62
CA LEU A 89 -17.38 -6.05 -14.28
C LEU A 89 -18.61 -6.81 -13.80
N PHE A 90 -19.05 -6.55 -12.58
CA PHE A 90 -20.08 -7.30 -11.88
C PHE A 90 -20.99 -6.36 -11.10
N THR A 91 -22.26 -6.73 -10.97
CA THR A 91 -23.21 -6.04 -10.11
C THR A 91 -22.98 -6.41 -8.65
N GLU A 92 -23.52 -5.63 -7.71
CA GLU A 92 -23.41 -5.95 -6.28
C GLU A 92 -23.99 -7.35 -5.96
N ASP A 93 -25.10 -7.72 -6.59
CA ASP A 93 -25.74 -9.02 -6.39
C ASP A 93 -24.87 -10.19 -6.85
N ASP A 94 -23.96 -9.97 -7.81
CA ASP A 94 -23.07 -11.01 -8.33
C ASP A 94 -21.93 -11.34 -7.37
N TRP A 95 -21.33 -10.35 -6.70
CA TRP A 95 -20.12 -10.57 -5.89
C TRP A 95 -20.39 -10.59 -4.37
N LYS A 96 -21.48 -9.97 -3.91
CA LYS A 96 -21.81 -9.86 -2.48
C LYS A 96 -21.96 -11.21 -1.77
N PRO A 97 -22.55 -12.28 -2.36
CA PRO A 97 -22.62 -13.58 -1.70
C PRO A 97 -21.24 -14.11 -1.28
N PHE A 98 -20.24 -13.97 -2.15
CA PHE A 98 -18.86 -14.42 -1.92
C PHE A 98 -18.12 -13.54 -0.90
N SER A 99 -18.50 -12.27 -0.77
CA SER A 99 -17.90 -11.34 0.20
C SER A 99 -18.23 -11.67 1.66
N GLN A 100 -19.15 -12.59 1.91
CA GLN A 100 -19.55 -12.99 3.26
C GLN A 100 -18.96 -14.36 3.65
N GLU A 101 -18.38 -15.10 2.72
CA GLU A 101 -17.88 -16.47 2.95
C GLU A 101 -16.67 -16.53 3.88
N TYR A 102 -15.93 -15.44 4.01
CA TYR A 102 -14.82 -15.31 4.96
C TYR A 102 -15.28 -14.86 6.37
N VAL A 103 -16.53 -14.40 6.52
CA VAL A 103 -17.11 -14.03 7.83
C VAL A 103 -17.73 -15.28 8.45
N ARG A 104 -17.02 -15.96 9.36
CA ARG A 104 -17.58 -17.16 10.02
C ARG A 104 -18.80 -16.82 10.88
N ALA A 105 -19.92 -17.47 10.60
CA ALA A 105 -21.05 -17.61 11.52
C ALA A 105 -20.72 -18.68 12.59
N ASN A 106 -20.42 -18.23 13.81
CA ASN A 106 -20.37 -18.94 15.11
C ASN A 106 -19.07 -18.64 15.91
N SER A 107 -18.99 -17.41 16.40
CA SER A 107 -18.57 -17.13 17.77
C SER A 107 -19.59 -16.13 18.34
N PRO A 108 -20.08 -16.27 19.59
CA PRO A 108 -20.91 -15.24 20.21
C PRO A 108 -20.18 -13.90 20.38
N GLU A 109 -18.87 -13.87 20.10
CA GLU A 109 -18.01 -12.70 20.00
C GLU A 109 -18.10 -11.99 18.63
N ASN A 110 -18.77 -12.59 17.65
CA ASN A 110 -19.04 -12.02 16.32
C ASN A 110 -20.53 -11.68 16.16
N GLN A 111 -21.11 -10.96 17.13
CA GLN A 111 -21.83 -9.76 16.69
C GLN A 111 -20.81 -9.00 15.84
N HIS A 112 -21.17 -8.47 14.66
CA HIS A 112 -20.36 -7.38 14.13
C HIS A 112 -20.06 -6.48 15.33
N PRO A 113 -18.79 -6.29 15.75
CA PRO A 113 -18.54 -4.99 16.32
C PRO A 113 -18.89 -4.11 15.12
N ALA A 114 -19.97 -3.32 15.25
CA ALA A 114 -19.91 -1.98 14.70
C ALA A 114 -18.47 -1.56 14.91
N TYR A 115 -17.69 -1.44 13.82
CA TYR A 115 -16.23 -1.21 13.81
C TYR A 115 -15.83 -0.76 15.21
N PRO A 116 -15.16 -1.60 16.04
CA PRO A 116 -14.90 -1.17 17.41
C PRO A 116 -14.25 0.18 17.23
N GLU A 117 -14.87 1.25 17.73
CA GLU A 117 -14.51 2.63 17.40
C GLU A 117 -13.00 2.66 17.26
N SER A 118 -12.47 2.74 16.03
CA SER A 118 -11.08 2.33 15.80
C SER A 118 -10.26 3.14 16.79
N GLY A 119 -9.58 2.47 17.72
CA GLY A 119 -8.92 3.18 18.81
C GLY A 119 -8.10 4.29 18.18
N VAL A 120 -8.08 5.47 18.79
CA VAL A 120 -7.47 6.64 18.16
C VAL A 120 -6.03 6.35 17.69
N LEU A 121 -5.34 5.46 18.40
CA LEU A 121 -4.05 4.89 18.01
C LEU A 121 -4.07 4.04 16.72
N ASP A 122 -5.06 3.18 16.52
CA ASP A 122 -5.20 2.38 15.29
C ASP A 122 -5.41 3.27 14.06
N ARG A 123 -6.19 4.34 14.22
CA ARG A 123 -6.39 5.34 13.16
C ARG A 123 -5.08 6.03 12.81
N PHE A 124 -4.33 6.48 13.83
CA PHE A 124 -3.00 7.05 13.62
C PHE A 124 -2.05 6.07 12.93
N CYS A 125 -1.98 4.80 13.38
CA CYS A 125 -1.12 3.80 12.73
C CYS A 125 -1.45 3.64 11.25
N SER A 126 -2.74 3.59 10.91
CA SER A 126 -3.20 3.46 9.53
C SER A 126 -2.85 4.68 8.68
N THR A 127 -3.05 5.90 9.20
CA THR A 127 -2.80 7.13 8.44
C THR A 127 -1.30 7.43 8.32
N ALA A 128 -0.51 7.17 9.35
CA ALA A 128 0.95 7.25 9.31
C ALA A 128 1.56 6.23 8.33
N TYR A 129 1.07 4.98 8.33
CA TYR A 129 1.48 3.97 7.35
C TYR A 129 1.14 4.40 5.91
N ALA A 130 -0.08 4.92 5.68
CA ALA A 130 -0.48 5.43 4.38
C ALA A 130 0.43 6.59 3.91
N CYS A 131 0.81 7.50 4.82
CA CYS A 131 1.76 8.57 4.52
C CYS A 131 3.15 8.02 4.16
N ALA A 132 3.65 7.03 4.89
CA ALA A 132 4.92 6.36 4.60
C ALA A 132 4.90 5.69 3.22
N MET A 133 3.82 4.99 2.87
CA MET A 133 3.68 4.40 1.53
C MET A 133 3.53 5.44 0.42
N SER A 134 2.90 6.59 0.72
CA SER A 134 2.82 7.73 -0.19
C SER A 134 4.21 8.32 -0.48
N LEU A 135 5.07 8.46 0.54
CA LEU A 135 6.48 8.86 0.35
C LEU A 135 7.21 7.95 -0.65
N MET A 136 7.15 6.63 -0.44
CA MET A 136 7.82 5.64 -1.29
C MET A 136 7.28 5.64 -2.72
N SER A 137 5.95 5.55 -2.90
CA SER A 137 5.35 5.50 -4.24
C SER A 137 5.61 6.76 -5.07
N ASN A 138 5.60 7.94 -4.43
CA ASN A 138 5.93 9.19 -5.10
C ASN A 138 7.44 9.31 -5.37
N ALA A 139 8.30 8.80 -4.48
CA ALA A 139 9.74 8.70 -4.75
C ALA A 139 10.03 7.85 -5.99
N ASP A 140 9.43 6.66 -6.07
CA ASP A 140 9.59 5.74 -7.21
C ASP A 140 9.09 6.38 -8.51
N TYR A 141 7.92 7.02 -8.47
CA TYR A 141 7.37 7.73 -9.62
C TYR A 141 8.28 8.87 -10.08
N VAL A 142 8.74 9.73 -9.16
CA VAL A 142 9.64 10.83 -9.48
C VAL A 142 10.94 10.29 -10.06
N GLN A 143 11.57 9.29 -9.46
CA GLN A 143 12.82 8.70 -9.97
C GLN A 143 12.67 8.11 -11.38
N LYS A 144 11.52 7.49 -11.68
CA LYS A 144 11.21 6.93 -13.00
C LYS A 144 11.06 8.01 -14.06
N GLU A 145 10.42 9.12 -13.73
CA GLU A 145 10.11 10.20 -14.68
C GLU A 145 11.19 11.29 -14.75
N LEU A 146 12.07 11.39 -13.75
CA LEU A 146 13.12 12.40 -13.70
C LEU A 146 14.02 12.40 -14.96
N PRO A 147 14.42 11.25 -15.54
CA PRO A 147 15.20 11.22 -16.78
C PRO A 147 14.49 11.86 -17.98
N ASN A 148 13.16 11.94 -17.95
CA ASN A 148 12.32 12.44 -19.05
C ASN A 148 12.11 13.96 -19.01
N VAL A 149 12.58 14.65 -17.97
CA VAL A 149 12.44 16.10 -17.81
C VAL A 149 13.78 16.84 -17.86
N GLU A 150 13.77 18.04 -18.45
CA GLU A 150 14.94 18.93 -18.45
C GLU A 150 15.15 19.53 -17.05
N LEU A 151 16.39 19.45 -16.53
CA LEU A 151 16.79 19.98 -15.23
C LEU A 151 18.31 20.24 -15.20
N PRO A 152 18.78 21.27 -14.48
CA PRO A 152 20.19 21.39 -14.11
C PRO A 152 20.67 20.18 -13.28
N THR A 153 21.92 19.77 -13.45
CA THR A 153 22.48 18.55 -12.83
C THR A 153 22.45 18.60 -11.30
N ASP A 154 22.70 19.75 -10.70
CA ASP A 154 22.65 19.98 -9.26
C ASP A 154 21.21 19.85 -8.71
N ILE A 155 20.23 20.37 -9.44
CA ILE A 155 18.81 20.27 -9.07
C ILE A 155 18.32 18.83 -9.19
N ARG A 156 18.74 18.12 -10.25
CA ARG A 156 18.46 16.70 -10.42
C ARG A 156 19.00 15.89 -9.25
N ALA A 157 20.26 16.06 -8.89
CA ALA A 157 20.86 15.36 -7.75
C ALA A 157 20.15 15.68 -6.42
N SER A 158 19.70 16.93 -6.25
CA SER A 158 18.90 17.34 -5.08
C SER A 158 17.54 16.61 -5.01
N ILE A 159 16.86 16.42 -6.14
CA ILE A 159 15.60 15.67 -6.20
C ILE A 159 15.83 14.17 -5.96
N GLU A 160 16.89 13.60 -6.52
CA GLU A 160 17.26 12.20 -6.28
C GLU A 160 17.56 11.96 -4.79
N SER A 161 18.29 12.87 -4.15
CA SER A 161 18.53 12.83 -2.70
C SER A 161 17.23 12.92 -1.90
N LEU A 162 16.30 13.80 -2.30
CA LEU A 162 14.99 13.92 -1.65
C LEU A 162 14.18 12.61 -1.74
N CYS A 163 14.21 11.93 -2.89
CA CYS A 163 13.54 10.64 -3.07
C CYS A 163 14.16 9.54 -2.19
N LEU A 164 15.49 9.54 -2.03
CA LEU A 164 16.17 8.60 -1.14
C LEU A 164 15.81 8.83 0.32
N ASP A 165 15.73 10.11 0.74
CA ASP A 165 15.29 10.48 2.08
C ASP A 165 13.86 9.97 2.35
N TRP A 166 12.93 10.17 1.41
CA TRP A 166 11.54 9.68 1.52
C TRP A 166 11.44 8.17 1.70
N ILE A 167 12.24 7.41 0.94
CA ILE A 167 12.28 5.94 1.06
C ILE A 167 12.85 5.55 2.44
N GLY A 168 13.89 6.24 2.91
CA GLY A 168 14.46 6.05 4.25
C GLY A 168 13.43 6.28 5.36
N THR A 169 12.80 7.46 5.35
CA THR A 169 11.75 7.82 6.32
C THR A 169 10.60 6.81 6.31
N LYS A 170 10.19 6.31 5.13
CA LYS A 170 9.17 5.26 5.06
C LYS A 170 9.58 4.02 5.86
N HIS A 171 10.82 3.58 5.76
CA HIS A 171 11.30 2.41 6.50
C HIS A 171 11.33 2.68 8.01
N ASP A 172 11.79 3.86 8.44
CA ASP A 172 11.82 4.26 9.84
C ASP A 172 10.41 4.32 10.44
N VAL A 173 9.45 4.93 9.73
CA VAL A 173 8.06 5.02 10.17
C VAL A 173 7.41 3.65 10.26
N VAL A 174 7.56 2.79 9.24
CA VAL A 174 6.96 1.44 9.25
C VAL A 174 7.54 0.60 10.40
N HIS A 175 8.85 0.69 10.65
CA HIS A 175 9.49 0.00 11.75
C HIS A 175 8.97 0.49 13.11
N GLU A 176 8.88 1.82 13.30
CA GLU A 176 8.40 2.42 14.54
C GLU A 176 6.93 2.08 14.81
N LEU A 177 6.09 2.04 13.75
CA LEU A 177 4.68 1.66 13.84
C LEU A 177 4.47 0.21 14.27
N ALA A 178 5.33 -0.72 13.80
CA ALA A 178 5.24 -2.13 14.16
C ALA A 178 5.38 -2.35 15.68
N GLU A 179 6.21 -1.52 16.33
CA GLU A 179 6.46 -1.62 17.77
C GLU A 179 5.59 -0.64 18.60
N LEU A 180 4.73 0.16 17.99
CA LEU A 180 4.03 1.26 18.67
C LEU A 180 2.98 0.75 19.67
N LYS A 181 2.24 -0.29 19.32
CA LYS A 181 1.12 -0.83 20.12
C LYS A 181 1.56 -1.46 21.44
N ASP A 182 2.78 -2.00 21.47
CA ASP A 182 3.35 -2.65 22.65
C ASP A 182 4.23 -1.69 23.48
N SER A 183 4.26 -0.40 23.11
CA SER A 183 5.10 0.59 23.77
C SER A 183 4.44 1.20 25.00
N ALA A 184 5.23 1.40 26.06
CA ALA A 184 4.83 2.20 27.22
C ALA A 184 4.83 3.73 26.93
N ASN A 185 5.51 4.17 25.86
CA ASN A 185 5.76 5.59 25.55
C ASN A 185 5.12 6.00 24.21
N ILE A 186 3.83 5.71 24.03
CA ILE A 186 3.11 5.92 22.76
C ILE A 186 3.24 7.37 22.27
N GLU A 187 3.07 8.37 23.15
CA GLU A 187 3.10 9.77 22.74
C GLU A 187 4.44 10.21 22.15
N ASP A 188 5.55 9.82 22.78
CA ASP A 188 6.88 10.19 22.31
C ASP A 188 7.19 9.55 20.95
N ARG A 189 6.69 8.34 20.72
CA ARG A 189 6.84 7.64 19.43
C ARG A 189 5.94 8.25 18.35
N VAL A 190 4.71 8.62 18.68
CA VAL A 190 3.81 9.38 17.79
C VAL A 190 4.47 10.71 17.38
N ARG A 191 5.00 11.47 18.35
CA ARG A 191 5.73 12.72 18.10
C ARG A 191 6.97 12.49 17.22
N ARG A 192 7.71 11.40 17.44
CA ARG A 192 8.88 11.04 16.63
C ARG A 192 8.51 10.72 15.19
N ILE A 193 7.47 9.92 14.96
CA ILE A 193 6.95 9.62 13.62
C ILE A 193 6.56 10.91 12.90
N MET A 194 5.80 11.78 13.57
CA MET A 194 5.39 13.06 12.98
C MET A 194 6.56 14.01 12.74
N ALA A 195 7.62 13.96 13.57
CA ALA A 195 8.83 14.73 13.35
C ALA A 195 9.56 14.29 12.06
N TRP A 196 9.76 12.97 11.87
CA TRP A 196 10.38 12.46 10.64
C TRP A 196 9.57 12.83 9.38
N LEU A 197 8.25 12.61 9.42
CA LEU A 197 7.38 12.98 8.31
C LEU A 197 7.40 14.51 8.05
N GLY A 198 7.44 15.31 9.12
CA GLY A 198 7.49 16.76 9.04
C GLY A 198 8.81 17.29 8.44
N GLU A 199 9.94 16.67 8.78
CA GLU A 199 11.25 17.01 8.19
C GLU A 199 11.23 16.84 6.66
N ASP A 200 10.63 15.77 6.15
CA ASP A 200 10.50 15.55 4.71
C ASP A 200 9.56 16.57 4.04
N MET A 201 8.53 17.06 4.74
CA MET A 201 7.65 18.10 4.21
C MET A 201 8.38 19.43 4.06
N VAL A 202 9.28 19.76 4.98
CA VAL A 202 10.12 20.96 4.89
C VAL A 202 11.06 20.84 3.67
N LYS A 203 11.76 19.72 3.52
CA LYS A 203 12.64 19.48 2.37
C LYS A 203 11.90 19.53 1.04
N LEU A 204 10.71 18.92 0.97
CA LEU A 204 9.84 18.98 -0.20
C LEU A 204 9.43 20.42 -0.53
N GLN A 205 8.99 21.20 0.45
CA GLN A 205 8.60 22.60 0.23
C GLN A 205 9.76 23.43 -0.31
N GLU A 206 10.96 23.25 0.24
CA GLU A 206 12.16 23.92 -0.26
C GLU A 206 12.47 23.53 -1.71
N GLN A 207 12.37 22.24 -2.04
CA GLN A 207 12.62 21.75 -3.39
C GLN A 207 11.59 22.28 -4.40
N VAL A 208 10.30 22.30 -4.03
CA VAL A 208 9.23 22.85 -4.87
C VAL A 208 9.45 24.35 -5.12
N ARG A 209 9.86 25.13 -4.12
CA ARG A 209 10.18 26.56 -4.29
C ARG A 209 11.36 26.78 -5.23
N LYS A 210 12.41 25.96 -5.14
CA LYS A 210 13.55 26.02 -6.07
C LYS A 210 13.10 25.75 -7.51
N LEU A 211 12.25 24.74 -7.70
CA LEU A 211 11.71 24.38 -9.01
C LEU A 211 10.74 25.43 -9.57
N GLU A 212 9.93 26.06 -8.72
CA GLU A 212 9.03 27.15 -9.10
C GLU A 212 9.81 28.36 -9.63
N ALA A 213 10.89 28.74 -8.92
CA ALA A 213 11.76 29.83 -9.36
C ALA A 213 12.44 29.51 -10.72
N LEU A 214 12.88 28.28 -10.91
CA LEU A 214 13.46 27.82 -12.18
C LEU A 214 12.43 27.83 -13.30
N ALA A 215 11.26 27.26 -13.09
CA ALA A 215 10.18 27.22 -14.08
C ALA A 215 9.65 28.62 -14.44
N SER A 216 9.71 29.57 -13.51
CA SER A 216 9.37 30.97 -13.76
C SER A 216 10.42 31.69 -14.60
N SER A 217 11.68 31.23 -14.56
CA SER A 217 12.78 31.81 -15.32
C SER A 217 12.94 31.21 -16.74
N ASP A 218 12.62 29.93 -16.90
CA ASP A 218 12.73 29.20 -18.17
C ASP A 218 11.65 28.11 -18.22
N GLU A 219 10.78 28.19 -19.24
CA GLU A 219 9.63 27.29 -19.40
C GLU A 219 10.03 25.82 -19.56
N ARG A 220 11.27 25.53 -19.98
CA ARG A 220 11.75 24.14 -20.15
C ARG A 220 11.76 23.35 -18.84
N PHE A 221 11.85 24.03 -17.69
CA PHE A 221 11.84 23.40 -16.37
C PHE A 221 10.44 23.19 -15.79
N LYS A 222 9.39 23.63 -16.49
CA LYS A 222 8.00 23.56 -16.01
C LYS A 222 7.50 22.13 -15.76
N LEU A 223 7.92 21.18 -16.59
CA LEU A 223 7.55 19.76 -16.40
C LEU A 223 8.15 19.17 -15.13
N ALA A 224 9.40 19.53 -14.81
CA ALA A 224 10.04 19.07 -13.58
C ALA A 224 9.37 19.68 -12.32
N TYR A 225 8.97 20.95 -12.39
CA TYR A 225 8.19 21.58 -11.33
C TYR A 225 6.84 20.89 -11.12
N LEU A 226 6.11 20.57 -12.20
CA LEU A 226 4.83 19.85 -12.11
C LEU A 226 5.01 18.44 -11.55
N LEU A 227 6.00 17.68 -12.04
CA LEU A 227 6.28 16.32 -11.57
C LEU A 227 6.49 16.27 -10.04
N VAL A 228 7.38 17.11 -9.53
CA VAL A 228 7.68 17.13 -8.08
C VAL A 228 6.56 17.79 -7.29
N GLY A 229 5.92 18.82 -7.84
CA GLY A 229 4.81 19.54 -7.18
C GLY A 229 3.57 18.68 -7.00
N GLU A 230 3.15 17.92 -8.02
CA GLU A 230 2.01 17.00 -7.94
C GLU A 230 2.30 15.85 -6.96
N SER A 231 3.50 15.27 -7.06
CA SER A 231 3.96 14.23 -6.13
C SER A 231 3.96 14.75 -4.69
N GLY A 232 4.47 15.96 -4.47
CA GLY A 232 4.45 16.62 -3.19
C GLY A 232 3.04 16.90 -2.66
N GLY A 233 2.11 17.27 -3.55
CA GLY A 233 0.71 17.45 -3.20
C GLY A 233 0.03 16.16 -2.72
N ASN A 234 0.38 15.02 -3.31
CA ASN A 234 -0.12 13.70 -2.89
C ASN A 234 0.38 13.32 -1.48
N ILE A 235 1.67 13.55 -1.24
CA ILE A 235 2.30 13.28 0.06
C ILE A 235 1.71 14.21 1.13
N LEU A 236 1.57 15.51 0.84
CA LEU A 236 1.03 16.49 1.78
C LEU A 236 -0.39 16.12 2.26
N ARG A 237 -1.26 15.64 1.36
CA ARG A 237 -2.61 15.17 1.76
C ARG A 237 -2.53 14.01 2.75
N SER A 238 -1.59 13.10 2.54
CA SER A 238 -1.38 11.95 3.43
C SER A 238 -0.79 12.37 4.78
N PHE A 239 0.14 13.33 4.76
CA PHE A 239 0.74 13.93 5.95
C PHE A 239 -0.29 14.64 6.84
N VAL A 240 -1.19 15.43 6.25
CA VAL A 240 -2.25 16.12 7.00
C VAL A 240 -3.16 15.11 7.71
N ALA A 241 -3.58 14.03 7.01
CA ALA A 241 -4.39 12.98 7.62
C ALA A 241 -3.69 12.25 8.78
N ALA A 242 -2.36 12.05 8.66
CA ALA A 242 -1.54 11.49 9.74
C ALA A 242 -1.46 12.46 10.94
N GLY A 243 -1.27 13.76 10.69
CA GLY A 243 -1.23 14.80 11.72
C GLY A 243 -2.55 14.92 12.49
N GLU A 244 -3.68 14.99 11.78
CA GLU A 244 -5.01 15.03 12.42
C GLU A 244 -5.28 13.80 13.30
N SER A 245 -4.78 12.63 12.89
CA SER A 245 -4.89 11.41 13.69
C SER A 245 -3.92 11.42 14.89
N ALA A 246 -2.72 11.99 14.73
CA ALA A 246 -1.74 12.13 15.79
C ALA A 246 -2.24 13.07 16.89
N ASP A 247 -2.82 14.21 16.51
CA ASP A 247 -3.39 15.17 17.46
C ASP A 247 -4.47 14.51 18.32
N GLN A 248 -5.34 13.71 17.72
CA GLN A 248 -6.34 12.94 18.46
C GLN A 248 -5.68 11.98 19.47
N VAL A 249 -4.59 11.28 19.11
CA VAL A 249 -3.88 10.38 20.05
C VAL A 249 -3.30 11.15 21.23
N LEU A 250 -2.82 12.37 20.99
CA LEU A 250 -2.18 13.21 21.99
C LEU A 250 -3.18 14.00 22.86
N GLU A 251 -4.42 14.18 22.40
CA GLU A 251 -5.51 14.84 23.15
C GLU A 251 -6.36 13.87 24.00
N ASP A 252 -6.50 12.60 23.58
CA ASP A 252 -7.36 11.60 24.25
C ASP A 252 -6.73 10.95 25.51
N ARG A 253 -5.56 11.41 25.98
CA ARG A 253 -4.86 10.88 27.18
C ARG A 253 -4.37 11.96 28.13
#